data_AF-A0A0D1LW91-F1
#
_entry.id   AF-A0A0D1LW91-F1
#
_cell.length_a   1.000
_cell.length_b   1.000
_cell.length_c   1.000
_cell.angle_alpha   90.00
_cell.angle_beta   90.00
_cell.angle_gamma   90.00
#
_symmetry.space_group_name_H-M   'P 1'
#
loop_
_entity.id
_entity.type
_entity.pdbx_description
1 polymer ?
#
loop_
_entity_poly.entity_id
_entity_poly.type
_entity_poly.pdbx_seq_one_letter_code
_entity_poly.pdbx_strand_id
1 'polypeptide(L)'
;MATEEYAEQLDHFLNDVRVMAENQREILLGESNSAITTTQGHVLMLLAQNGPQTNSELARALGVSGAAITKAMKGLAGEEDPMVNAIPDPDDGRVSRWSLTGLGISMASAHAQRHRETLAEYQNVFAVFTESDQTAISHFLTLVADRLHGDTDN
;
A
#
# COMPACT_ATOMS: atom_id res chain seq x y z
N MET A 1 19.83 -3.58 -32.48
CA MET A 1 20.89 -3.66 -31.46
C MET A 1 20.46 -2.89 -30.22
N ALA A 2 20.60 -1.57 -30.10
CA ALA A 2 20.22 -0.85 -28.87
C ALA A 2 18.74 -1.01 -28.45
N THR A 3 17.80 -0.95 -29.42
CA THR A 3 16.36 -1.11 -29.11
C THR A 3 15.98 -2.51 -28.62
N GLU A 4 16.70 -3.53 -29.06
CA GLU A 4 16.48 -4.92 -28.65
C GLU A 4 17.00 -5.11 -27.21
N GLU A 5 18.18 -4.58 -26.91
CA GLU A 5 18.74 -4.52 -25.55
C GLU A 5 17.82 -3.78 -24.57
N TYR A 6 17.20 -2.66 -24.97
CA TYR A 6 16.24 -1.95 -24.12
C TYR A 6 14.95 -2.74 -23.89
N ALA A 7 14.51 -3.54 -24.87
CA ALA A 7 13.35 -4.41 -24.71
C ALA A 7 13.64 -5.55 -23.71
N GLU A 8 14.84 -6.14 -23.76
CA GLU A 8 15.31 -7.14 -22.79
C GLU A 8 15.43 -6.53 -21.39
N GLN A 9 15.94 -5.30 -21.28
CA GLN A 9 16.00 -4.59 -20.00
C GLN A 9 14.61 -4.36 -19.40
N LEU A 10 13.62 -4.00 -20.22
CA LEU A 10 12.24 -3.84 -19.78
C LEU A 10 11.63 -5.18 -19.31
N ASP A 11 11.86 -6.27 -20.04
CA ASP A 11 11.39 -7.60 -19.65
C ASP A 11 11.93 -8.02 -18.28
N HIS A 12 13.24 -7.85 -18.08
CA HIS A 12 13.88 -8.11 -16.79
C HIS A 12 13.31 -7.24 -15.67
N PHE A 13 13.16 -5.94 -15.89
CA PHE A 13 12.58 -5.03 -14.90
C PHE A 13 11.15 -5.44 -14.52
N LEU A 14 10.29 -5.76 -15.49
CA LEU A 14 8.91 -6.16 -15.22
C LEU A 14 8.84 -7.50 -14.48
N ASN A 15 9.73 -8.44 -14.80
CA ASN A 15 9.83 -9.71 -14.07
C ASN A 15 10.29 -9.49 -12.62
N ASP A 16 11.26 -8.61 -12.38
CA ASP A 16 11.74 -8.27 -11.04
C ASP A 16 10.62 -7.61 -10.22
N VAL A 17 9.89 -6.65 -10.81
CA VAL A 17 8.72 -6.02 -10.17
C VAL A 17 7.66 -7.06 -9.83
N ARG A 18 7.37 -8.02 -10.73
CA ARG A 18 6.42 -9.11 -10.46
C ARG A 18 6.86 -9.92 -9.24
N VAL A 19 8.11 -10.38 -9.21
CA VAL A 19 8.67 -11.20 -8.12
C VAL A 19 8.67 -10.42 -6.80
N MET A 20 9.04 -9.15 -6.80
CA MET A 20 9.00 -8.30 -5.61
C MET A 20 7.56 -8.10 -5.08
N ALA A 21 6.60 -8.00 -5.99
CA ALA A 21 5.18 -7.87 -5.66
C ALA A 21 4.52 -9.19 -5.24
N GLU A 22 5.15 -10.36 -5.42
CA GLU A 22 4.56 -11.64 -5.04
C GLU A 22 4.26 -11.66 -3.53
N ASN A 23 2.96 -11.73 -3.19
CA ASN A 23 2.41 -11.68 -1.84
C ASN A 23 2.49 -10.31 -1.13
N GLN A 24 2.90 -9.24 -1.82
CA GLN A 24 2.85 -7.87 -1.31
C GLN A 24 1.70 -7.09 -1.94
N ARG A 25 1.05 -6.23 -1.14
CA ARG A 25 -0.01 -5.33 -1.64
C ARG A 25 0.55 -4.18 -2.46
N GLU A 26 1.76 -3.75 -2.12
CA GLU A 26 2.44 -2.59 -2.67
C GLU A 26 3.95 -2.78 -2.51
N ILE A 27 4.74 -2.04 -3.29
CA ILE A 27 6.18 -1.98 -3.15
C ILE A 27 6.51 -0.66 -2.44
N LEU A 28 7.10 -0.74 -1.25
CA LEU A 28 7.65 0.42 -0.55
C LEU A 28 9.17 0.37 -0.63
N LEU A 29 9.80 1.51 -0.94
CA LEU A 29 11.25 1.62 -1.04
C LEU A 29 11.88 1.90 0.32
N GLY A 30 13.12 1.42 0.51
CA GLY A 30 13.88 1.55 1.76
C GLY A 30 13.80 0.32 2.68
N GLU A 31 14.55 0.35 3.79
CA GLU A 31 14.57 -0.75 4.75
C GLU A 31 13.25 -0.88 5.53
N SER A 32 12.68 -2.09 5.55
CA SER A 32 11.44 -2.36 6.28
C SER A 32 11.70 -2.94 7.68
N ASN A 33 11.89 -2.08 8.68
CA ASN A 33 11.91 -2.49 10.10
C ASN A 33 10.54 -2.30 10.77
N SER A 34 9.46 -2.73 10.10
CA SER A 34 8.10 -2.57 10.64
C SER A 34 7.65 -3.82 11.37
N ALA A 35 7.19 -3.64 12.62
CA ALA A 35 6.60 -4.71 13.43
C ALA A 35 5.22 -5.18 12.93
N ILE A 36 4.65 -4.51 11.93
CA ILE A 36 3.33 -4.82 11.36
C ILE A 36 3.43 -5.14 9.89
N THR A 37 2.52 -5.99 9.42
CA THR A 37 2.35 -6.28 7.99
C THR A 37 1.81 -5.05 7.24
N THR A 38 2.00 -5.01 5.92
CA THR A 38 1.47 -3.96 5.05
C THR A 38 -0.06 -3.80 5.21
N THR A 39 -0.82 -4.90 5.19
CA THR A 39 -2.28 -4.86 5.39
C THR A 39 -2.67 -4.26 6.74
N GLN A 40 -1.93 -4.57 7.81
CA GLN A 40 -2.15 -3.97 9.12
C GLN A 40 -1.85 -2.47 9.11
N GLY A 41 -0.76 -2.04 8.46
CA GLY A 41 -0.45 -0.62 8.28
C GLY A 41 -1.58 0.14 7.59
N HIS A 42 -2.11 -0.41 6.50
CA HIS A 42 -3.24 0.16 5.77
C HIS A 42 -4.52 0.24 6.60
N VAL A 43 -4.82 -0.80 7.39
CA VAL A 43 -5.95 -0.78 8.33
C VAL A 43 -5.80 0.36 9.34
N LEU A 44 -4.62 0.50 9.95
CA LEU A 44 -4.37 1.58 10.91
C LEU A 44 -4.47 2.96 10.27
N MET A 45 -3.97 3.13 9.04
CA MET A 45 -4.12 4.37 8.27
C MET A 45 -5.58 4.72 8.00
N LEU A 46 -6.43 3.75 7.63
CA LEU A 46 -7.85 3.97 7.40
C LEU A 46 -8.56 4.39 8.68
N LEU A 47 -8.28 3.73 9.80
CA LEU A 47 -8.84 4.10 11.10
C LEU A 47 -8.40 5.49 11.55
N ALA A 48 -7.17 5.91 11.22
CA ALA A 48 -6.68 7.25 11.52
C ALA A 48 -7.41 8.34 10.69
N GLN A 49 -7.75 8.03 9.44
CA GLN A 49 -8.39 8.98 8.50
C GLN A 49 -9.89 9.07 8.70
N ASN A 50 -10.55 7.93 8.91
CA ASN A 50 -12.01 7.81 8.88
C ASN A 50 -12.63 7.62 10.27
N GLY A 51 -11.81 7.52 11.31
CA GLY A 51 -12.26 7.17 12.65
C GLY A 51 -12.68 5.70 12.76
N PRO A 52 -13.51 5.34 13.76
CA PRO A 52 -13.82 3.95 14.03
C PRO A 52 -14.59 3.25 12.89
N GLN A 53 -14.14 2.06 12.50
CA GLN A 53 -14.74 1.27 11.41
C GLN A 53 -14.94 -0.20 11.77
N THR A 54 -15.89 -0.86 11.11
CA THR A 54 -16.15 -2.30 11.18
C THR A 54 -15.22 -3.07 10.23
N ASN A 55 -15.11 -4.39 10.44
CA ASN A 55 -14.33 -5.25 9.53
C ASN A 55 -14.86 -5.20 8.08
N SER A 56 -16.17 -5.09 7.88
CA SER A 56 -16.77 -5.04 6.54
C SER A 56 -16.46 -3.73 5.82
N GLU A 57 -16.46 -2.60 6.53
CA GLU A 57 -16.05 -1.31 5.96
C GLU A 57 -14.57 -1.31 5.57
N LEU A 58 -13.70 -1.84 6.44
CA LEU A 58 -12.27 -1.98 6.17
C LEU A 58 -11.98 -2.92 4.99
N ALA A 59 -12.65 -4.07 4.94
CA ALA A 59 -12.49 -5.05 3.85
C ALA A 59 -12.86 -4.43 2.50
N ARG A 60 -13.98 -3.71 2.45
CA ARG A 60 -14.44 -2.99 1.25
C ARG A 60 -13.48 -1.89 0.85
N ALA A 61 -13.04 -1.06 1.80
CA ALA A 61 -12.12 0.04 1.53
C ALA A 61 -10.75 -0.46 1.02
N LEU A 62 -10.31 -1.62 1.52
CA LEU A 62 -9.03 -2.21 1.12
C LEU A 62 -9.14 -3.17 -0.07
N GLY A 63 -10.33 -3.51 -0.56
CA GLY A 63 -10.49 -4.48 -1.64
C GLY A 63 -9.97 -5.89 -1.28
N VAL A 64 -10.04 -6.27 -0.01
CA VAL A 64 -9.57 -7.58 0.48
C VAL A 64 -10.71 -8.38 1.11
N SER A 65 -10.50 -9.68 1.31
CA SER A 65 -11.51 -10.52 1.96
C SER A 65 -11.72 -10.15 3.43
N GLY A 66 -12.93 -10.35 3.93
CA GLY A 66 -13.22 -10.18 5.36
C GLY A 66 -12.34 -11.07 6.26
N ALA A 67 -11.97 -12.26 5.79
CA ALA A 67 -11.04 -13.14 6.50
C ALA A 67 -9.64 -12.52 6.65
N ALA A 68 -9.15 -11.83 5.62
CA ALA A 68 -7.87 -11.12 5.68
C ALA A 68 -7.91 -9.99 6.72
N ILE A 69 -9.00 -9.23 6.77
CA ILE A 69 -9.19 -8.20 7.81
C ILE A 69 -9.26 -8.82 9.20
N THR A 70 -10.04 -9.87 9.40
CA THR A 70 -10.13 -10.55 10.70
C THR A 70 -8.75 -11.04 11.17
N LYS A 71 -7.92 -11.60 10.28
CA LYS A 71 -6.54 -12.00 10.60
C LYS A 71 -5.67 -10.80 10.98
N ALA A 72 -5.75 -9.70 10.21
CA ALA A 72 -4.99 -8.48 10.50
C ALA A 72 -5.39 -7.88 11.85
N MET A 73 -6.69 -7.77 12.11
CA MET A 73 -7.26 -7.25 13.35
C MET A 73 -6.90 -8.10 14.57
N LYS A 74 -6.88 -9.43 14.44
CA LYS A 74 -6.42 -10.31 15.54
C LYS A 74 -4.98 -10.01 15.96
N GLY A 75 -4.11 -9.68 15.01
CA GLY A 75 -2.73 -9.26 15.31
C GLY A 75 -2.64 -7.86 15.92
N LEU A 76 -3.50 -6.93 15.48
CA LEU A 76 -3.52 -5.54 15.98
C LEU A 76 -4.17 -5.40 17.36
N ALA A 77 -5.15 -6.25 17.67
CA ALA A 77 -5.87 -6.29 18.95
C ALA A 77 -5.21 -7.26 19.95
N GLY A 78 -3.91 -7.54 19.79
CA GLY A 78 -3.16 -8.44 20.66
C GLY A 78 -3.18 -8.01 22.13
N GLU A 79 -2.87 -8.96 23.03
CA GLU A 79 -2.91 -8.73 24.48
C GLU A 79 -1.79 -7.80 24.96
N GLU A 80 -0.60 -7.92 24.37
CA GLU A 80 0.54 -7.04 24.61
C GLU A 80 0.56 -5.94 23.55
N ASP A 81 0.57 -4.68 24.01
CA ASP A 81 0.62 -3.48 23.15
C ASP A 81 -0.47 -3.41 22.05
N PRO A 82 -1.76 -3.42 22.42
CA PRO A 82 -2.85 -3.33 21.46
C PRO A 82 -2.77 -2.01 20.68
N MET A 83 -2.90 -2.12 19.35
CA MET A 83 -2.94 -0.98 18.43
C MET A 83 -4.37 -0.51 18.15
N VAL A 84 -5.36 -1.34 18.49
CA VAL A 84 -6.79 -1.08 18.29
C VAL A 84 -7.62 -1.60 19.45
N ASN A 85 -8.76 -0.95 19.71
CA ASN A 85 -9.77 -1.36 20.69
C ASN A 85 -11.11 -1.56 20.00
N ALA A 86 -11.88 -2.55 20.46
CA ALA A 86 -13.27 -2.72 20.07
C ALA A 86 -14.16 -1.76 20.88
N ILE A 87 -15.04 -1.04 20.19
CA ILE A 87 -16.08 -0.19 20.78
C ILE A 87 -17.45 -0.59 20.21
N PRO A 88 -18.55 -0.48 20.98
CA PRO A 88 -19.89 -0.71 20.44
C PRO A 88 -20.20 0.29 19.32
N ASP A 89 -20.90 -0.18 18.29
CA ASP A 89 -21.43 0.71 17.25
C ASP A 89 -22.55 1.59 17.85
N PRO A 90 -22.57 2.90 17.53
CA PRO A 90 -23.55 3.83 18.10
C PRO A 90 -24.99 3.56 17.64
N ASP A 91 -25.18 2.96 16.46
CA ASP A 91 -26.49 2.69 15.87
C ASP A 91 -26.96 1.26 16.16
N ASP A 92 -26.03 0.30 16.27
CA ASP A 92 -26.33 -1.10 16.66
C ASP A 92 -25.27 -1.66 17.61
N GLY A 93 -25.51 -1.59 18.93
CA GLY A 93 -24.56 -2.09 19.95
C GLY A 93 -24.21 -3.58 19.88
N ARG A 94 -24.84 -4.37 19.00
CA ARG A 94 -24.43 -5.76 18.69
C ARG A 94 -23.23 -5.82 17.74
N VAL A 95 -22.95 -4.73 17.02
CA VAL A 95 -21.82 -4.56 16.10
C VAL A 95 -20.69 -3.87 16.85
N SER A 96 -19.46 -4.32 16.63
CA SER A 96 -18.26 -3.65 17.14
C SER A 96 -17.54 -2.91 16.02
N ARG A 97 -17.11 -1.69 16.34
CA ARG A 97 -16.19 -0.89 15.53
C ARG A 97 -14.81 -0.91 16.18
N TRP A 98 -13.77 -0.66 15.40
CA TRP A 98 -12.39 -0.59 15.88
C TRP A 98 -11.93 0.86 15.96
N SER A 99 -11.38 1.27 17.09
CA SER A 99 -10.73 2.57 17.28
C SER A 99 -9.24 2.40 17.53
N LEU A 100 -8.40 3.34 17.09
CA LEU A 100 -6.97 3.31 17.37
C LEU A 100 -6.64 3.55 18.85
N THR A 101 -5.61 2.88 19.34
CA THR A 101 -4.91 3.27 20.59
C THR A 101 -3.84 4.32 20.30
N GLY A 102 -3.17 4.82 21.34
CA GLY A 102 -2.00 5.70 21.16
C GLY A 102 -0.88 5.05 20.36
N LEU A 103 -0.60 3.76 20.60
CA LEU A 103 0.35 3.01 19.79
C LEU A 103 -0.14 2.84 18.35
N GLY A 104 -1.42 2.53 18.16
CA GLY A 104 -2.02 2.44 16.82
C GLY A 104 -1.87 3.71 15.99
N ILE A 105 -2.05 4.88 16.61
CA ILE A 105 -1.83 6.18 15.96
C ILE A 105 -0.36 6.35 15.55
N SER A 106 0.58 6.04 16.45
CA SER A 106 2.01 6.11 16.14
C SER A 106 2.40 5.19 14.99
N MET A 107 1.86 3.97 14.96
CA MET A 107 2.11 3.00 13.90
C MET A 107 1.47 3.39 12.57
N ALA A 108 0.25 3.95 12.58
CA ALA A 108 -0.37 4.55 11.40
C ALA A 108 0.49 5.66 10.81
N SER A 109 0.98 6.57 11.66
CA SER A 109 1.84 7.69 11.26
C SER A 109 3.16 7.21 10.67
N ALA A 110 3.80 6.22 11.31
CA ALA A 110 5.04 5.62 10.80
C ALA A 110 4.82 4.94 9.43
N HIS A 111 3.70 4.23 9.23
CA HIS A 111 3.38 3.65 7.93
C HIS A 111 3.13 4.73 6.86
N ALA A 112 2.38 5.79 7.18
CA ALA A 112 2.15 6.92 6.29
C ALA A 112 3.43 7.71 5.97
N GLN A 113 4.39 7.76 6.89
CA GLN A 113 5.71 8.33 6.66
C GLN A 113 6.49 7.52 5.62
N ARG A 114 6.46 6.18 5.69
CA ARG A 114 7.12 5.31 4.69
C ARG A 114 6.57 5.49 3.28
N HIS A 115 5.26 5.71 3.15
CA HIS A 115 4.63 6.09 1.87
C HIS A 115 5.20 7.39 1.31
N ARG A 116 5.37 8.41 2.16
CA ARG A 116 5.97 9.69 1.76
C ARG A 116 7.44 9.55 1.38
N GLU A 117 8.20 8.73 2.12
CA GLU A 117 9.60 8.43 1.80
C GLU A 117 9.73 7.69 0.47
N THR A 118 8.87 6.70 0.21
CA THR A 118 8.83 6.00 -1.08
C THR A 118 8.57 6.96 -2.25
N LEU A 119 7.63 7.90 -2.08
CA LEU A 119 7.37 8.92 -3.10
C LEU A 119 8.57 9.86 -3.30
N ALA A 120 9.24 10.26 -2.21
CA ALA A 120 10.45 11.07 -2.30
C ALA A 120 11.59 10.34 -3.02
N GLU A 121 11.73 9.02 -2.81
CA GLU A 121 12.71 8.22 -3.57
C GLU A 121 12.38 8.17 -5.06
N TYR A 122 11.10 8.02 -5.45
CA TYR A 122 10.72 8.14 -6.86
C TYR A 122 11.09 9.51 -7.43
N GLN A 123 10.87 10.59 -6.68
CA GLN A 123 11.28 11.94 -7.09
C GLN A 123 12.80 12.05 -7.26
N ASN A 124 13.59 11.44 -6.38
CA ASN A 124 15.05 11.40 -6.51
C ASN A 124 15.50 10.65 -7.76
N VAL A 125 14.81 9.56 -8.13
CA VAL A 125 15.07 8.84 -9.39
C VAL A 125 14.83 9.75 -10.60
N PHE A 126 13.74 10.53 -10.63
CA PHE A 126 13.50 11.48 -11.73
C PHE A 126 14.49 12.66 -11.73
N ALA A 127 14.98 13.09 -10.56
CA ALA A 127 15.83 14.26 -10.43
C ALA A 127 17.19 14.16 -11.15
N VAL A 128 17.65 12.96 -11.51
CA VAL A 128 18.90 12.78 -12.27
C VAL A 128 18.73 12.99 -13.79
N PHE A 129 17.49 13.12 -14.26
CA PHE A 129 17.13 13.29 -15.68
C PHE A 129 16.75 14.73 -16.00
N THR A 130 16.95 15.15 -17.25
CA THR A 130 16.48 16.46 -17.73
C THR A 130 14.95 16.50 -17.82
N GLU A 131 14.32 17.68 -17.83
CA GLU A 131 12.85 17.79 -17.97
C GLU A 131 12.32 17.10 -19.24
N SER A 132 13.08 17.17 -20.34
CA SER A 132 12.74 16.49 -21.59
C SER A 132 12.76 14.98 -21.42
N ASP A 133 13.77 14.44 -20.74
CA ASP A 133 13.89 13.01 -20.47
C ASP A 133 12.80 12.54 -19.49
N GLN A 134 12.50 13.31 -18.45
CA GLN A 134 11.41 13.02 -17.51
C GLN A 134 10.06 12.93 -18.25
N THR A 135 9.82 13.84 -19.20
CA THR A 135 8.62 13.82 -20.05
C THR A 135 8.57 12.58 -20.93
N ALA A 136 9.70 12.19 -21.54
CA ALA A 136 9.80 10.98 -22.35
C ALA A 136 9.58 9.71 -21.51
N ILE A 137 10.15 9.63 -20.31
CA ILE A 137 9.96 8.52 -19.37
C ILE A 137 8.50 8.44 -18.91
N SER A 138 7.87 9.57 -18.58
CA SER A 138 6.44 9.62 -18.20
C SER A 138 5.54 9.07 -19.31
N HIS A 139 5.80 9.46 -20.55
CA HIS A 139 5.09 8.93 -21.72
C HIS A 139 5.35 7.43 -21.91
N PHE A 140 6.60 6.98 -21.77
CA PHE A 140 6.97 5.57 -21.82
C PHE A 140 6.23 4.73 -20.77
N LEU A 141 6.19 5.17 -19.51
CA LEU A 141 5.49 4.48 -18.43
C LEU A 141 4.00 4.32 -18.73
N THR A 142 3.37 5.36 -19.29
CA THR A 142 1.97 5.33 -19.73
C THR A 142 1.77 4.27 -20.83
N LEU A 143 2.60 4.29 -21.87
CA LEU A 143 2.53 3.34 -22.99
C LEU A 143 2.72 1.87 -22.57
N VAL A 144 3.56 1.62 -21.57
CA VAL A 144 3.77 0.29 -20.99
C VAL A 144 2.56 -0.14 -20.17
N ALA A 145 2.03 0.75 -19.32
CA ALA A 145 0.85 0.47 -18.50
C ALA A 145 -0.37 0.13 -19.36
N ASP A 146 -0.61 0.88 -20.44
CA ASP A 146 -1.72 0.63 -21.37
C ASP A 146 -1.61 -0.76 -22.01
N ARG A 147 -0.40 -1.13 -22.47
CA ARG A 147 -0.13 -2.46 -23.05
C ARG A 147 -0.30 -3.60 -22.06
N LEU A 148 0.03 -3.38 -20.78
CA LEU A 148 -0.14 -4.38 -19.72
C LEU A 148 -1.62 -4.64 -19.38
N HIS A 149 -2.46 -3.61 -19.44
CA HIS A 149 -3.90 -3.77 -19.23
C HIS A 149 -4.62 -4.36 -20.45
N GLY A 150 -3.93 -4.46 -21.59
CA GLY A 150 -4.51 -4.77 -22.90
C GLY A 150 -5.29 -3.56 -23.40
N ASP A 151 -5.03 -3.10 -24.62
CA ASP A 151 -5.75 -1.97 -25.25
C ASP A 151 -7.25 -2.09 -24.97
N THR A 152 -7.77 -1.25 -24.07
CA THR A 152 -9.22 -1.13 -23.79
C THR A 152 -9.86 -0.04 -24.64
N ASP A 153 -9.13 0.45 -25.64
CA ASP A 153 -9.66 1.34 -26.67
C ASP A 153 -9.89 0.55 -27.97
N ASN A 154 -11.15 0.13 -28.15
CA ASN A 154 -11.76 0.07 -29.47
C ASN A 154 -12.67 1.28 -29.67
#